data_AF-A0A6S6WBT3-F1
#
_entry.id   AF-A0A6S6WBT3-F1
#
_cell.length_a   1.000
_cell.length_b   1.000
_cell.length_c   1.000
_cell.angle_alpha   90.00
_cell.angle_beta   90.00
_cell.angle_gamma   90.00
#
_symmetry.space_group_name_H-M   'P 1'
#
loop_
_entity.id
_entity.type
_entity.pdbx_description
1 polymer ?
#
loop_
_entity_poly.entity_id
_entity_poly.type
_entity_poly.pdbx_seq_one_letter_code
_entity_poly.pdbx_strand_id
1 'polypeptide(L)'
;MFFWRCKPMDVQDPIMVQCKVPLAAIVDRHGRSAAEHFHLTPLDFIDRQEWIGSKLWTYYVSLLRKMKIIYVYKKELPARHFSSFNFMAPDKPFVILILMIACTYSAIFLAAWNLHFPTDLERLLWRVCTAGTMGIVVFGGVFEVIGILIELHRRRPFLPDTESNSEHQLHEIPVPVRSHPLVVEPKTKWQLLLQNARNKTEDKDPYFDIHLRSLLVTTPLCALYCLFRAYIIVADIITLRELPASAFMAIQWSTYIPHI
;
A
#
# COMPACT_ATOMS: atom_id res chain seq x y z
N MET A 1 -2.56 16.04 -24.48
CA MET A 1 -2.46 14.72 -25.14
C MET A 1 -1.18 14.51 -25.97
N PHE A 2 -0.19 15.41 -25.95
CA PHE A 2 1.03 15.26 -26.78
C PHE A 2 2.10 14.34 -26.16
N PHE A 3 2.14 14.24 -24.83
CA PHE A 3 3.14 13.44 -24.08
C PHE A 3 3.07 11.92 -24.28
N TRP A 4 2.02 11.41 -24.93
CA TRP A 4 1.83 9.97 -25.19
C TRP A 4 1.92 9.60 -26.67
N ARG A 5 2.14 10.58 -27.55
CA ARG A 5 2.10 10.39 -29.01
C ARG A 5 3.31 9.64 -29.56
N CYS A 6 4.45 9.72 -28.87
CA CYS A 6 5.68 9.02 -29.23
C CYS A 6 6.24 8.31 -28.00
N LYS A 7 5.49 7.35 -27.45
CA LYS A 7 6.02 6.48 -26.40
C LYS A 7 7.06 5.56 -27.07
N PRO A 8 8.36 5.66 -26.72
CA PRO A 8 9.44 4.90 -27.38
C PRO A 8 9.48 3.42 -26.97
N MET A 9 8.44 2.95 -26.27
CA MET A 9 8.36 1.61 -25.72
C MET A 9 7.29 0.89 -26.51
N ASP A 10 7.73 0.02 -27.41
CA ASP A 10 6.90 -0.83 -28.25
C ASP A 10 6.25 -1.92 -27.39
N VAL A 11 5.34 -1.53 -26.49
CA VAL A 11 4.63 -2.42 -25.56
C VAL A 11 3.44 -3.10 -26.27
N GLN A 12 3.56 -3.36 -27.58
CA GLN A 12 2.53 -4.11 -28.31
C GLN A 12 2.78 -5.62 -28.24
N ASP A 13 4.05 -6.03 -28.26
CA ASP A 13 4.40 -7.45 -28.27
C ASP A 13 4.95 -7.94 -26.92
N PRO A 14 4.45 -9.09 -26.42
CA PRO A 14 5.01 -9.71 -25.23
C PRO A 14 6.45 -10.14 -25.51
N ILE A 15 7.38 -9.72 -24.65
CA ILE A 15 8.76 -10.21 -24.71
C ILE A 15 8.75 -11.67 -24.28
N MET A 16 9.03 -12.57 -25.23
CA MET A 16 9.11 -13.99 -24.96
C MET A 16 10.45 -14.31 -24.27
N VAL A 17 10.40 -14.48 -22.95
CA VAL A 17 11.56 -14.93 -22.17
C VAL A 17 11.69 -16.44 -22.32
N GLN A 18 12.72 -16.89 -23.04
CA GLN A 18 13.01 -18.31 -23.18
C GLN A 18 13.75 -18.83 -21.94
N CYS A 19 13.10 -19.68 -21.17
CA CYS A 19 13.73 -20.38 -20.06
C CYS A 19 14.48 -21.61 -20.57
N LYS A 20 15.77 -21.75 -20.18
CA LYS A 20 16.57 -22.96 -20.47
C LYS A 20 16.04 -24.22 -19.77
N VAL A 21 15.27 -24.02 -18.69
CA VAL A 21 14.72 -25.07 -17.84
C VAL A 21 13.19 -24.95 -17.86
N PRO A 22 12.43 -26.06 -17.93
CA PRO A 22 10.97 -25.99 -17.87
C PRO A 22 10.51 -25.37 -16.55
N LEU A 23 9.48 -24.52 -16.62
CA LEU A 23 8.99 -23.75 -15.46
C LEU A 23 8.63 -24.63 -14.26
N ALA A 24 8.12 -25.84 -14.51
CA ALA A 24 7.76 -26.81 -13.46
C ALA A 24 8.98 -27.40 -12.72
N ALA A 25 10.17 -27.40 -13.34
CA ALA A 25 11.40 -27.81 -12.69
C ALA A 25 12.04 -26.69 -11.83
N ILE A 26 11.50 -25.47 -11.90
CA ILE A 26 11.92 -24.38 -11.01
C ILE A 26 11.23 -24.62 -9.65
N VAL A 27 12.04 -24.85 -8.62
CA VAL A 27 11.58 -25.15 -7.27
C VAL A 27 12.27 -24.20 -6.29
N ASP A 28 11.50 -23.68 -5.34
CA ASP A 28 12.00 -22.90 -4.21
C ASP A 28 12.83 -23.76 -3.25
N ARG A 29 13.61 -23.12 -2.37
CA ARG A 29 14.29 -23.76 -1.24
C ARG A 29 13.31 -24.50 -0.30
N HIS A 30 12.02 -24.14 -0.35
CA HIS A 30 10.94 -24.78 0.39
C HIS A 30 10.23 -25.93 -0.36
N GLY A 31 10.74 -26.35 -1.52
CA GLY A 31 10.14 -27.44 -2.30
C GLY A 31 8.93 -27.05 -3.15
N ARG A 32 8.53 -25.77 -3.13
CA ARG A 32 7.40 -25.25 -3.89
C ARG A 32 7.75 -25.07 -5.36
N SER A 33 6.88 -25.51 -6.26
CA SER A 33 7.09 -25.45 -7.71
C SER A 33 6.03 -24.60 -8.41
N ALA A 34 6.33 -24.13 -9.61
CA ALA A 34 5.37 -23.46 -10.49
C ALA A 34 4.15 -24.34 -10.86
N ALA A 35 4.25 -25.66 -10.67
CA ALA A 35 3.16 -26.60 -10.88
C ALA A 35 2.14 -26.64 -9.72
N GLU A 36 2.46 -26.03 -8.57
CA GLU A 36 1.54 -25.93 -7.43
C GLU A 36 0.52 -24.81 -7.61
N HIS A 37 -0.47 -24.73 -6.71
CA HIS A 37 -1.49 -23.69 -6.77
C HIS A 37 -0.85 -22.30 -6.55
N PHE A 38 -0.99 -21.42 -7.54
CA PHE A 38 -0.52 -20.04 -7.49
C PHE A 38 -1.69 -19.05 -7.29
N HIS A 39 -1.40 -17.90 -6.69
CA HIS A 39 -2.42 -16.90 -6.38
C HIS A 39 -2.52 -15.79 -7.44
N LEU A 40 -1.41 -15.32 -8.00
CA LEU A 40 -1.36 -14.27 -9.02
C LEU A 40 -0.66 -14.80 -10.27
N THR A 41 0.58 -15.26 -10.11
CA THR A 41 1.43 -15.75 -11.20
C THR A 41 2.09 -17.07 -10.83
N PRO A 42 2.41 -17.94 -11.81
CA PRO A 42 3.09 -19.21 -11.54
C PRO A 42 4.48 -19.04 -10.90
N LEU A 43 5.06 -17.83 -10.91
CA LEU A 43 6.36 -17.50 -10.31
C LEU A 43 6.24 -16.82 -8.94
N ASP A 44 5.03 -16.72 -8.37
CA ASP A 44 4.80 -16.07 -7.07
C ASP A 44 5.60 -16.69 -5.92
N PHE A 45 6.00 -17.95 -6.02
CA PHE A 45 6.74 -18.61 -4.96
C PHE A 45 8.19 -18.10 -4.83
N ILE A 46 8.76 -17.50 -5.87
CA ILE A 46 10.18 -17.10 -5.93
C ILE A 46 10.44 -15.83 -5.14
N ASP A 47 9.70 -14.76 -5.41
CA ASP A 47 9.94 -13.46 -4.76
C ASP A 47 8.65 -12.64 -4.58
N ARG A 48 7.72 -13.19 -3.80
CA ARG A 48 6.52 -12.45 -3.42
C ARG A 48 6.75 -11.58 -2.20
N GLN A 49 7.08 -10.31 -2.46
CA GLN A 49 7.35 -9.31 -1.44
C GLN A 49 6.13 -8.44 -1.16
N GLU A 50 5.39 -8.77 -0.09
CA GLU A 50 4.32 -7.90 0.42
C GLU A 50 4.78 -7.20 1.69
N TRP A 51 4.93 -5.87 1.63
CA TRP A 51 5.25 -5.04 2.79
C TRP A 51 3.98 -4.68 3.57
N ILE A 52 4.14 -4.16 4.80
CA ILE A 52 3.02 -3.97 5.75
C ILE A 52 1.90 -3.07 5.18
N GLY A 53 2.25 -1.98 4.49
CA GLY A 53 1.26 -1.08 3.90
C GLY A 53 0.49 -1.72 2.74
N SER A 54 1.12 -2.53 1.88
CA SER A 54 0.41 -3.29 0.82
C SER A 54 -0.62 -4.25 1.43
N LYS A 55 -0.26 -4.93 2.53
CA LYS A 55 -1.18 -5.82 3.25
C LYS A 55 -2.35 -5.05 3.85
N LEU A 56 -2.08 -3.99 4.61
CA LEU A 56 -3.11 -3.15 5.22
C LEU A 56 -4.05 -2.54 4.16
N TRP A 57 -3.48 -2.01 3.07
CA TRP A 57 -4.23 -1.49 1.94
C TRP A 57 -5.17 -2.54 1.35
N THR A 58 -4.64 -3.71 0.99
CA THR A 58 -5.42 -4.82 0.41
C THR A 58 -6.53 -5.28 1.35
N TYR A 59 -6.27 -5.29 2.66
CA TYR A 59 -7.27 -5.59 3.67
C TYR A 59 -8.42 -4.60 3.69
N TYR A 60 -8.12 -3.29 3.75
CA TYR A 60 -9.15 -2.25 3.76
C TYR A 60 -9.92 -2.21 2.44
N VAL A 61 -9.25 -2.33 1.29
CA VAL A 61 -9.92 -2.44 -0.01
C VAL A 61 -10.84 -3.66 -0.05
N SER A 62 -10.39 -4.81 0.45
CA SER A 62 -11.23 -6.02 0.53
C SER A 62 -12.42 -5.84 1.48
N LEU A 63 -12.25 -5.10 2.58
CA LEU A 63 -13.35 -4.72 3.47
C LEU A 63 -14.37 -3.81 2.76
N LEU A 64 -13.89 -2.78 2.05
CA LEU A 64 -14.73 -1.86 1.27
C LEU A 64 -15.48 -2.60 0.15
N ARG A 65 -14.85 -3.57 -0.51
CA ARG A 65 -15.48 -4.46 -1.51
C ARG A 65 -16.59 -5.31 -0.89
N LYS A 66 -16.38 -5.85 0.31
CA LYS A 66 -17.45 -6.57 1.06
C LYS A 66 -18.62 -5.66 1.41
N MET A 67 -18.36 -4.39 1.67
CA MET A 67 -19.39 -3.37 1.86
C MET A 67 -20.01 -2.86 0.54
N LYS A 68 -19.61 -3.42 -0.62
CA LYS A 68 -20.06 -3.03 -1.96
C LYS A 68 -19.82 -1.56 -2.33
N ILE A 69 -18.87 -0.89 -1.67
CA ILE A 69 -18.49 0.49 -1.97
C ILE A 69 -17.58 0.56 -3.20
N ILE A 70 -16.72 -0.46 -3.37
CA ILE A 70 -15.78 -0.57 -4.50
C ILE A 70 -16.20 -1.75 -5.39
N TYR A 71 -16.28 -1.51 -6.70
CA TYR A 71 -16.56 -2.55 -7.68
C TYR A 71 -15.44 -3.61 -7.71
N VAL A 72 -15.83 -4.88 -7.81
CA VAL A 72 -14.91 -6.02 -7.86
C VAL A 72 -14.80 -6.48 -9.30
N TYR A 73 -13.60 -6.36 -9.89
CA TYR A 73 -13.30 -7.03 -11.15
C TYR A 73 -13.09 -8.52 -10.89
N LYS A 74 -13.62 -9.37 -11.78
CA LYS A 74 -13.38 -10.80 -11.73
C LYS A 74 -11.87 -11.05 -11.92
N LYS A 75 -11.27 -11.80 -10.99
CA LYS A 75 -9.86 -12.16 -11.06
C LYS A 75 -9.65 -13.17 -12.19
N GLU A 76 -8.81 -12.83 -13.16
CA GLU A 76 -8.36 -13.75 -14.21
C GLU A 76 -6.97 -14.28 -13.84
N LEU A 77 -6.80 -15.60 -13.92
CA LEU A 77 -5.54 -16.29 -13.64
C LEU A 77 -4.98 -16.87 -14.95
N PRO A 78 -3.66 -16.75 -15.20
CA PRO A 78 -2.68 -15.95 -14.47
C PRO A 78 -2.94 -14.44 -14.59
N ALA A 79 -2.48 -13.64 -13.63
CA ALA A 79 -2.70 -12.21 -13.61
C ALA A 79 -2.13 -11.56 -14.89
N ARG A 80 -3.02 -10.99 -15.72
CA ARG A 80 -2.67 -10.41 -17.03
C ARG A 80 -2.32 -8.93 -16.97
N HIS A 81 -2.64 -8.27 -15.85
CA HIS A 81 -2.40 -6.85 -15.66
C HIS A 81 -1.90 -6.59 -14.25
N PHE A 82 -1.07 -5.56 -14.11
CA PHE A 82 -0.71 -5.03 -12.81
C PHE A 82 -1.90 -4.25 -12.25
N SER A 83 -2.43 -4.71 -11.13
CA SER A 83 -3.48 -3.98 -10.40
C SER A 83 -2.92 -2.63 -9.96
N SER A 84 -3.62 -1.53 -10.26
CA SER A 84 -3.28 -0.19 -9.74
C SER A 84 -3.29 -0.11 -8.21
N PHE A 85 -3.82 -1.13 -7.54
CA PHE A 85 -3.86 -1.25 -6.09
C PHE A 85 -2.68 -2.03 -5.49
N ASN A 86 -1.79 -2.60 -6.31
CA ASN A 86 -0.57 -3.23 -5.83
C ASN A 86 0.57 -2.20 -5.82
N PHE A 87 1.01 -1.85 -4.62
CA PHE A 87 2.15 -0.95 -4.43
C PHE A 87 3.40 -1.76 -4.13
N MET A 88 4.40 -1.64 -5.00
CA MET A 88 5.73 -2.19 -4.75
C MET A 88 6.28 -1.62 -3.44
N ALA A 89 7.11 -2.42 -2.73
CA ALA A 89 7.72 -1.98 -1.49
C ALA A 89 8.54 -0.69 -1.73
N PRO A 90 8.21 0.42 -1.05
CA PRO A 90 8.88 1.68 -1.27
C PRO A 90 10.29 1.66 -0.69
N ASP A 91 11.25 2.28 -1.39
CA ASP A 91 12.59 2.51 -0.86
C ASP A 91 12.57 3.46 0.35
N LYS A 92 13.52 3.31 1.28
CA LYS A 92 13.65 4.17 2.47
C LYS A 92 13.57 5.69 2.16
N PRO A 93 14.35 6.25 1.21
CA PRO A 93 14.26 7.67 0.88
C PRO A 93 12.87 8.06 0.34
N PHE A 94 12.22 7.16 -0.41
CA PHE A 94 10.89 7.42 -0.96
C PHE A 94 9.82 7.48 0.14
N VAL A 95 9.93 6.65 1.18
CA VAL A 95 9.04 6.71 2.36
C VAL A 95 9.20 8.01 3.11
N ILE A 96 10.44 8.46 3.32
CA ILE A 96 10.73 9.74 3.99
C ILE A 96 10.14 10.89 3.16
N LEU A 97 10.30 10.85 1.84
CA LEU A 97 9.70 11.85 0.94
C LEU A 97 8.17 11.89 1.06
N ILE A 98 7.50 10.73 1.04
CA ILE A 98 6.05 10.64 1.22
C ILE A 98 5.63 11.20 2.58
N LEU A 99 6.36 10.88 3.65
CA LEU A 99 6.11 11.41 4.98
C LEU A 99 6.25 12.92 5.02
N MET A 100 7.29 13.48 4.42
CA MET A 100 7.49 14.93 4.33
C MET A 100 6.31 15.61 3.61
N ILE A 101 5.89 15.06 2.47
CA ILE A 101 4.72 15.58 1.72
C ILE A 101 3.45 15.50 2.58
N ALA A 102 3.21 14.39 3.27
CA ALA A 102 2.03 14.20 4.12
C ALA A 102 2.03 15.14 5.34
N CYS A 103 3.19 15.38 5.95
CA CYS A 103 3.37 16.33 7.04
C CYS A 103 3.15 17.77 6.55
N THR A 104 3.72 18.17 5.42
CA THR A 104 3.48 19.49 4.81
C THR A 104 2.00 19.69 4.52
N TYR A 105 1.36 18.69 3.92
CA TYR A 105 -0.08 18.72 3.66
C TYR A 105 -0.90 18.89 4.95
N SER A 106 -0.55 18.16 6.01
CA SER A 106 -1.23 18.26 7.30
C SER A 106 -0.98 19.60 8.01
N ALA A 107 0.20 20.19 7.82
CA ALA A 107 0.56 21.49 8.38
C ALA A 107 -0.29 22.64 7.82
N ILE A 108 -0.81 22.50 6.59
CA ILE A 108 -1.74 23.49 6.00
C ILE A 108 -2.96 23.70 6.90
N PHE A 109 -3.51 22.62 7.48
CA PHE A 109 -4.66 22.74 8.38
C PHE A 109 -4.29 23.42 9.71
N LEU A 110 -3.07 23.22 10.20
CA LEU A 110 -2.58 23.95 11.37
C LEU A 110 -2.29 25.42 11.07
N ALA A 111 -1.98 25.80 9.83
CA ALA A 111 -1.83 27.21 9.48
C ALA A 111 -3.12 28.01 9.73
N ALA A 112 -4.28 27.34 9.61
CA ALA A 112 -5.60 27.87 9.93
C ALA A 112 -5.96 27.86 11.44
N TRP A 113 -4.99 27.69 12.34
CA TRP A 113 -5.23 27.57 13.80
C TRP A 113 -5.90 28.79 14.45
N ASN A 114 -5.65 29.98 13.89
CA ASN A 114 -6.12 31.28 14.39
C ASN A 114 -7.21 31.88 13.50
N LEU A 115 -7.84 31.11 12.61
CA LEU A 115 -9.00 31.59 11.87
C LEU A 115 -10.15 31.92 12.82
N HIS A 116 -10.90 32.96 12.47
CA HIS A 116 -12.11 33.35 13.19
C HIS A 116 -13.21 32.36 12.83
N PHE A 117 -13.80 31.75 13.85
CA PHE A 117 -14.98 30.90 13.72
C PHE A 117 -16.13 31.55 14.50
N PRO A 118 -17.37 31.45 14.02
CA PRO A 118 -18.52 32.11 14.64
C PRO A 118 -18.83 31.56 16.04
N THR A 119 -18.48 30.29 16.32
CA THR A 119 -18.66 29.68 17.65
C THR A 119 -17.36 29.17 18.26
N ASP A 120 -17.23 29.27 19.58
CA ASP A 120 -16.07 28.78 20.33
C ASP A 120 -15.91 27.25 20.23
N LEU A 121 -17.03 26.52 20.08
CA LEU A 121 -17.06 25.07 19.93
C LEU A 121 -16.48 24.64 18.57
N GLU A 122 -16.84 25.33 17.49
CA GLU A 122 -16.28 25.08 16.16
C GLU A 122 -14.77 25.32 16.14
N ARG A 123 -14.32 26.40 16.77
CA ARG A 123 -12.87 26.68 16.91
C ARG A 123 -12.14 25.58 17.69
N LEU A 124 -12.74 25.07 18.76
CA LEU A 124 -12.15 23.97 19.54
C LEU A 124 -12.10 22.68 18.72
N LEU A 125 -13.21 22.32 18.05
CA LEU A 125 -13.30 21.13 17.20
C LEU A 125 -12.29 21.20 16.05
N TRP A 126 -12.14 22.35 15.40
CA TRP A 126 -11.11 22.58 14.39
C TRP A 126 -9.71 22.28 14.92
N ARG A 127 -9.36 22.84 16.08
CA ARG A 127 -8.04 22.61 16.71
C ARG A 127 -7.81 21.14 17.06
N VAL A 128 -8.82 20.47 17.60
CA VAL A 128 -8.74 19.04 17.94
C VAL A 128 -8.59 18.19 16.68
N CYS A 129 -9.38 18.44 15.62
CA CYS A 129 -9.32 17.68 14.38
C CYS A 129 -8.02 17.92 13.60
N THR A 130 -7.53 19.15 13.54
CA THR A 130 -6.27 19.49 12.85
C THR A 130 -5.05 18.96 13.60
N ALA A 131 -4.98 19.13 14.93
CA ALA A 131 -3.93 18.53 15.76
C ALA A 131 -3.99 17.00 15.74
N GLY A 132 -5.19 16.43 15.81
CA GLY A 132 -5.41 14.99 15.72
C GLY A 132 -4.99 14.41 14.37
N THR A 133 -5.31 15.08 13.27
CA THR A 133 -4.88 14.68 11.92
C THR A 133 -3.35 14.69 11.81
N MET A 134 -2.69 15.74 12.29
CA MET A 134 -1.23 15.81 12.33
C MET A 134 -0.63 14.68 13.19
N GLY A 135 -1.19 14.44 14.38
CA GLY A 135 -0.74 13.37 15.26
C GLY A 135 -0.85 11.99 14.61
N ILE A 136 -1.96 11.70 13.91
CA ILE A 136 -2.14 10.43 13.19
C ILE A 136 -1.14 10.31 12.04
N VAL A 137 -0.87 11.38 11.29
CA VAL A 137 0.09 11.35 10.17
C VAL A 137 1.51 11.11 10.65
N VAL A 138 1.94 11.78 11.73
CA VAL A 138 3.27 11.55 12.31
C VAL A 138 3.39 10.15 12.88
N PHE A 139 2.40 9.70 13.66
CA PHE A 139 2.41 8.36 14.27
C PHE A 139 2.38 7.25 13.20
N GLY A 140 1.50 7.37 12.21
CA GLY A 140 1.43 6.45 11.08
C GLY A 140 2.72 6.43 10.27
N GLY A 141 3.31 7.60 10.02
CA GLY A 141 4.60 7.72 9.33
C GLY A 141 5.74 7.02 10.06
N VAL A 142 5.85 7.23 11.38
CA VAL A 142 6.84 6.55 12.22
C VAL A 142 6.61 5.04 12.21
N PHE A 143 5.36 4.58 12.32
CA PHE A 143 5.01 3.17 12.23
C PHE A 143 5.46 2.53 10.91
N GLU A 144 5.24 3.19 9.77
CA GLU A 144 5.67 2.70 8.46
C GLU A 144 7.20 2.66 8.31
N VAL A 145 7.90 3.71 8.76
CA VAL A 145 9.37 3.75 8.73
C VAL A 145 9.95 2.62 9.59
N ILE A 146 9.43 2.41 10.81
CA ILE A 146 9.85 1.30 11.67
C ILE A 146 9.55 -0.05 11.01
N GLY A 147 8.36 -0.23 10.41
CA GLY A 147 7.99 -1.44 9.71
C GLY A 147 8.96 -1.79 8.58
N ILE A 148 9.37 -0.79 7.80
CA ILE A 148 10.33 -0.95 6.72
C ILE A 148 11.73 -1.21 7.26
N LEU A 149 12.16 -0.52 8.33
CA LEU A 149 13.46 -0.79 8.98
C LEU A 149 13.54 -2.22 9.53
N ILE A 150 12.48 -2.70 10.17
CA ILE A 150 12.37 -4.08 10.64
C ILE A 150 12.44 -5.04 9.46
N GLU A 151 11.69 -4.78 8.39
CA GLU A 151 11.68 -5.64 7.21
C GLU A 151 13.06 -5.66 6.53
N LEU A 152 13.74 -4.53 6.42
CA LEU A 152 15.11 -4.45 5.90
C LEU A 152 16.12 -5.16 6.81
N HIS A 153 15.94 -5.09 8.13
CA HIS A 153 16.76 -5.83 9.07
C HIS A 153 16.53 -7.34 8.96
N ARG A 154 15.27 -7.76 8.77
CA ARG A 154 14.90 -9.15 8.53
C ARG A 154 15.39 -9.64 7.16
N ARG A 155 15.47 -8.74 6.18
CA ARG A 155 15.98 -8.95 4.82
C ARG A 155 17.49 -8.74 4.70
N ARG A 156 18.27 -8.71 5.79
CA ARG A 156 19.73 -8.73 5.63
C ARG A 156 20.05 -9.85 4.65
N PRO A 157 20.70 -9.55 3.50
CA PRO A 157 21.04 -10.58 2.56
C PRO A 157 21.83 -11.59 3.38
N PHE A 158 21.34 -12.82 3.40
CA PHE A 158 22.18 -13.93 3.76
C PHE A 158 23.34 -13.79 2.77
N LEU A 159 24.47 -13.23 3.24
CA LEU A 159 25.68 -13.16 2.44
C LEU A 159 25.86 -14.59 1.95
N PRO A 160 25.90 -14.83 0.63
CA PRO A 160 26.50 -16.05 0.16
C PRO A 160 27.87 -16.02 0.83
N ASP A 161 28.20 -17.06 1.60
CA ASP A 161 29.59 -17.31 1.92
C ASP A 161 30.35 -17.08 0.61
N THR A 162 31.34 -16.20 0.66
CA THR A 162 32.14 -15.83 -0.51
C THR A 162 32.83 -17.12 -0.98
N GLU A 163 32.15 -17.87 -1.84
CA GLU A 163 32.74 -18.97 -2.58
C GLU A 163 33.64 -18.33 -3.64
N SER A 164 34.88 -18.11 -3.24
CA SER A 164 35.99 -18.38 -4.15
C SER A 164 35.81 -19.80 -4.69
N ASN A 165 35.75 -19.92 -6.02
CA ASN A 165 35.91 -21.15 -6.78
C ASN A 165 34.82 -22.21 -6.59
N SER A 166 33.71 -22.03 -7.28
CA SER A 166 32.89 -23.15 -7.74
C SER A 166 32.20 -22.79 -9.06
N GLU A 167 32.93 -22.95 -10.16
CA GLU A 167 32.34 -23.36 -11.43
C GLU A 167 31.72 -24.75 -11.24
N HIS A 168 30.62 -24.83 -10.48
CA HIS A 168 29.84 -26.05 -10.39
C HIS A 168 29.02 -26.18 -11.66
N GLN A 169 29.63 -26.91 -12.58
CA GLN A 169 29.03 -27.84 -13.53
C GLN A 169 27.52 -27.99 -13.38
N LEU A 170 26.83 -27.86 -14.52
CA LEU A 170 25.45 -28.22 -14.77
C LEU A 170 25.24 -29.75 -14.60
N HIS A 171 25.65 -30.32 -13.47
CA HIS A 171 25.33 -31.70 -13.12
C HIS A 171 23.84 -31.76 -12.78
N GLU A 172 23.21 -32.79 -13.34
CA GLU A 172 21.81 -33.14 -13.22
C GLU A 172 21.29 -32.83 -11.82
N ILE A 173 20.53 -31.74 -11.71
CA ILE A 173 19.83 -31.39 -10.47
C ILE A 173 18.90 -32.58 -10.20
N PRO A 174 19.06 -33.33 -9.10
CA PRO A 174 18.12 -34.38 -8.75
C PRO A 174 16.76 -33.71 -8.67
N VAL A 175 15.79 -34.21 -9.46
CA VAL A 175 14.43 -33.67 -9.46
C VAL A 175 13.99 -33.57 -8.00
N PRO A 176 13.71 -32.36 -7.48
CA PRO A 176 13.27 -32.23 -6.10
C PRO A 176 12.03 -33.10 -5.95
N VAL A 177 12.11 -34.09 -5.05
CA VAL A 177 11.00 -34.98 -4.75
C VAL A 177 9.83 -34.08 -4.37
N ARG A 178 8.78 -34.14 -5.19
CA ARG A 178 7.50 -33.43 -5.06
C ARG A 178 7.05 -33.56 -3.60
N SER A 179 7.29 -32.55 -2.77
CA SER A 179 6.90 -32.61 -1.37
C SER A 179 5.39 -32.79 -1.34
N HIS A 180 4.98 -33.85 -0.67
CA HIS A 180 3.58 -34.24 -0.48
C HIS A 180 2.69 -33.02 -0.21
N PRO A 181 1.42 -33.03 -0.68
CA PRO A 181 0.47 -31.98 -0.33
C PRO A 181 0.46 -31.86 1.20
N LEU A 182 0.83 -30.67 1.70
CA LEU A 182 0.80 -30.37 3.13
C LEU A 182 -0.58 -30.77 3.64
N VAL A 183 -0.65 -31.80 4.49
CA VAL A 183 -1.87 -32.22 5.14
C VAL A 183 -2.35 -31.01 5.93
N VAL A 184 -3.35 -30.30 5.40
CA VAL A 184 -3.88 -29.11 6.06
C VAL A 184 -4.71 -29.61 7.22
N GLU A 185 -4.20 -29.46 8.44
CA GLU A 185 -4.95 -29.84 9.64
C GLU A 185 -6.32 -29.14 9.65
N PRO A 186 -7.40 -29.87 10.01
CA PRO A 186 -8.73 -29.29 10.06
C PRO A 186 -8.78 -28.18 11.12
N LYS A 187 -8.95 -26.94 10.65
CA LYS A 187 -8.98 -25.76 11.51
C LYS A 187 -10.25 -25.75 12.36
N THR A 188 -10.10 -25.44 13.64
CA THR A 188 -11.23 -25.23 14.57
C THR A 188 -12.09 -24.02 14.12
N LYS A 189 -13.39 -23.98 14.47
CA LYS A 189 -14.29 -22.85 14.14
C LYS A 189 -13.72 -21.48 14.54
N TRP A 190 -13.07 -21.40 15.71
CA TRP A 190 -12.40 -20.18 16.18
C TRP A 190 -11.21 -19.78 15.31
N GLN A 191 -10.39 -20.75 14.89
CA GLN A 191 -9.27 -20.51 13.98
C GLN A 191 -9.77 -20.04 12.61
N LEU A 192 -10.90 -20.57 12.14
CA LEU A 192 -11.55 -20.13 10.91
C LEU A 192 -12.05 -18.69 11.02
N LEU A 193 -12.70 -18.34 12.13
CA LEU A 193 -13.14 -16.98 12.42
C LEU A 193 -11.96 -16.01 12.49
N LEU A 194 -10.90 -16.39 13.21
CA LEU A 194 -9.68 -15.60 13.33
C LEU A 194 -8.99 -15.42 11.98
N GLN A 195 -8.92 -16.48 11.17
CA GLN A 195 -8.37 -16.42 9.81
C GLN A 195 -9.21 -15.51 8.92
N ASN A 196 -10.53 -15.57 8.97
CA ASN A 196 -11.42 -14.68 8.23
C ASN A 196 -11.34 -13.22 8.71
N ALA A 197 -11.01 -13.00 9.98
CA ALA A 197 -10.80 -11.66 10.54
C ALA A 197 -9.46 -11.07 10.10
N ARG A 198 -8.41 -11.89 10.03
CA ARG A 198 -7.05 -11.52 9.62
C ARG A 198 -6.89 -11.35 8.11
N ASN A 199 -7.51 -12.22 7.34
CA ASN A 199 -7.45 -12.21 5.88
C ASN A 199 -8.87 -12.20 5.29
N LYS A 200 -9.21 -11.08 4.66
CA LYS A 200 -10.51 -10.88 4.01
C LYS A 200 -10.50 -11.12 2.50
N THR A 201 -9.35 -11.48 1.93
CA THR A 201 -9.17 -11.77 0.50
C THR A 201 -9.99 -12.99 0.09
N GLU A 202 -10.52 -12.99 -1.14
CA GLU A 202 -11.33 -14.07 -1.70
C GLU A 202 -10.60 -15.42 -1.68
N ASP A 203 -9.33 -15.43 -2.10
CA ASP A 203 -8.50 -16.63 -2.17
C ASP A 203 -7.81 -17.02 -0.85
N LYS A 204 -8.07 -16.29 0.24
CA LYS A 204 -7.46 -16.49 1.58
C LYS A 204 -5.93 -16.65 1.55
N ASP A 205 -5.30 -15.88 0.67
CA ASP A 205 -3.89 -15.89 0.40
C ASP A 205 -3.01 -15.64 1.64
N PRO A 206 -2.11 -16.58 2.03
CA PRO A 206 -1.33 -16.47 3.27
C PRO A 206 -0.38 -15.26 3.29
N TYR A 207 0.00 -14.71 2.13
CA TYR A 207 0.88 -13.54 2.06
C TYR A 207 0.22 -12.25 2.56
N PHE A 208 -1.10 -12.15 2.41
CA PHE A 208 -1.91 -11.02 2.90
C PHE A 208 -2.44 -11.24 4.34
N ASP A 209 -1.91 -12.22 5.06
CA ASP A 209 -2.28 -12.44 6.46
C ASP A 209 -1.66 -11.35 7.35
N ILE A 210 -2.51 -10.60 8.05
CA ILE A 210 -2.12 -9.48 8.91
C ILE A 210 -2.22 -9.90 10.38
N HIS A 211 -1.22 -9.50 11.17
CA HIS A 211 -1.27 -9.66 12.62
C HIS A 211 -2.42 -8.85 13.21
N LEU A 212 -3.30 -9.50 14.00
CA LEU A 212 -4.45 -8.86 14.65
C LEU A 212 -4.09 -7.61 15.45
N ARG A 213 -2.91 -7.60 16.09
CA ARG A 213 -2.42 -6.45 16.87
C ARG A 213 -2.26 -5.20 15.99
N SER A 214 -1.75 -5.36 14.77
CA SER A 214 -1.61 -4.26 13.83
C SER A 214 -2.97 -3.74 13.39
N LEU A 215 -3.95 -4.63 13.13
CA LEU A 215 -5.33 -4.23 12.79
C LEU A 215 -6.04 -3.50 13.94
N LEU A 216 -5.84 -3.95 15.18
CA LEU A 216 -6.45 -3.34 16.37
C LEU A 216 -5.97 -1.89 16.57
N VAL A 217 -4.73 -1.59 16.20
CA VAL A 217 -4.17 -0.23 16.29
C VAL A 217 -4.54 0.61 15.07
N THR A 218 -4.38 0.08 13.87
CA THR A 218 -4.53 0.84 12.61
C THR A 218 -5.99 1.17 12.28
N THR A 219 -6.93 0.26 12.57
CA THR A 219 -8.35 0.45 12.25
C THR A 219 -9.00 1.63 12.98
N PRO A 220 -8.90 1.78 14.32
CA PRO A 220 -9.45 2.94 15.00
C PRO A 220 -8.77 4.24 14.58
N LEU A 221 -7.45 4.23 14.33
CA LEU A 221 -6.73 5.41 13.83
C LEU A 221 -7.24 5.84 12.44
N CYS A 222 -7.47 4.87 11.55
CA CYS A 222 -8.03 5.14 10.22
C CYS A 222 -9.46 5.70 10.32
N ALA A 223 -10.31 5.11 11.16
CA ALA A 223 -11.67 5.62 11.39
C ALA A 223 -11.66 7.04 11.95
N LEU A 224 -10.80 7.31 12.95
CA LEU A 224 -10.65 8.63 13.56
C LEU A 224 -10.13 9.67 12.55
N TYR A 225 -9.16 9.30 11.72
CA TYR A 225 -8.67 10.15 10.62
C TYR A 225 -9.80 10.51 9.65
N CYS A 226 -10.61 9.54 9.23
CA CYS A 226 -11.75 9.79 8.36
C CYS A 226 -12.76 10.75 8.99
N LEU A 227 -13.04 10.62 10.30
CA LEU A 227 -13.94 11.52 11.03
C LEU A 227 -13.38 12.95 11.10
N PHE A 228 -12.11 13.10 11.47
CA PHE A 228 -11.45 14.41 11.51
C PHE A 228 -11.43 15.08 10.13
N ARG A 229 -11.17 14.30 9.08
CA ARG A 229 -11.14 14.82 7.71
C ARG A 229 -12.52 15.19 7.20
N ALA A 230 -13.54 14.40 7.48
CA ALA A 230 -14.92 14.75 7.14
C ALA A 230 -15.32 16.06 7.82
N TYR A 231 -14.99 16.24 9.11
CA TYR A 231 -15.24 17.50 9.81
C TYR A 231 -14.51 18.69 9.19
N ILE A 232 -13.20 18.56 8.93
CA ILE A 232 -12.38 19.63 8.32
C ILE A 232 -12.98 20.07 6.98
N ILE A 233 -13.37 19.12 6.12
CA ILE A 233 -13.98 19.42 4.82
C ILE A 233 -15.30 20.18 4.99
N VAL A 234 -16.15 19.75 5.93
CA VAL A 234 -17.43 20.43 6.20
C VAL A 234 -17.18 21.84 6.74
N ALA A 235 -16.23 22.00 7.67
CA ALA A 235 -15.86 23.29 8.23
C ALA A 235 -15.30 24.23 7.14
N ASP A 236 -14.41 23.74 6.27
CA ASP A 236 -13.86 24.51 5.15
C ASP A 236 -14.98 25.02 4.22
N ILE A 237 -15.97 24.17 3.90
CA ILE A 237 -17.12 24.56 3.07
C ILE A 237 -17.96 25.66 3.73
N ILE A 238 -18.13 25.61 5.06
CA ILE A 238 -18.87 26.63 5.81
C ILE A 238 -18.07 27.95 5.81
N THR A 239 -16.77 27.91 6.10
CA THR A 239 -15.91 29.10 6.11
C THR A 239 -15.84 29.78 4.74
N LEU A 240 -15.89 29.03 3.64
CA LEU A 240 -15.97 29.60 2.29
C LEU A 240 -17.23 30.45 2.05
N ARG A 241 -18.31 30.25 2.82
CA ARG A 241 -19.53 31.06 2.72
C ARG A 241 -19.42 32.39 3.45
N GLU A 242 -18.52 32.50 4.41
CA GLU A 242 -18.35 33.69 5.27
C GLU A 242 -17.18 34.58 4.82
N LEU A 243 -16.75 34.46 3.56
CA LEU A 243 -15.64 35.23 3.03
C LEU A 243 -15.92 36.75 3.06
N PRO A 244 -14.94 37.57 3.48
CA PRO A 244 -15.10 39.02 3.50
C PRO A 244 -15.27 39.55 2.08
N ALA A 245 -15.99 40.67 1.94
CA ALA A 245 -16.26 41.30 0.64
C ALA A 245 -14.98 41.61 -0.16
N SER A 246 -13.86 41.85 0.53
CA SER A 246 -12.53 42.07 -0.08
C SER A 246 -12.02 40.85 -0.87
N ALA A 247 -12.43 39.63 -0.53
CA ALA A 247 -12.05 38.42 -1.26
C ALA A 247 -12.69 38.34 -2.67
N PHE A 248 -13.77 39.08 -2.90
CA PHE A 248 -14.45 39.17 -4.20
C PHE A 248 -13.95 40.35 -5.05
N MET A 249 -13.09 41.21 -4.51
CA MET A 249 -12.50 42.29 -5.29
C MET A 249 -11.52 41.72 -6.30
N ALA A 250 -11.70 42.09 -7.58
CA ALA A 250 -10.78 41.69 -8.64
C ALA A 250 -9.38 42.23 -8.32
N ILE A 251 -8.39 41.34 -8.33
CA ILE A 251 -6.98 41.73 -8.19
C ILE A 251 -6.64 42.61 -9.40
N GLN A 252 -6.23 43.85 -9.15
CA GLN A 252 -5.70 44.72 -10.20
C GLN A 252 -4.31 44.24 -10.60
N TRP A 253 -4.27 43.30 -11.54
CA TRP A 253 -3.04 42.74 -12.09
C TRP A 253 -2.11 43.82 -12.66
N SER A 254 -2.66 44.95 -13.14
CA SER A 254 -1.90 46.13 -13.61
C SER A 254 -0.94 46.72 -12.58
N THR A 255 -1.19 46.49 -11.28
CA THR A 255 -0.32 46.96 -10.18
C THR A 255 0.91 46.06 -10.00
N TYR A 256 0.81 44.78 -10.36
CA TYR A 256 1.88 43.79 -10.18
C TYR A 256 2.61 43.46 -11.48
N ILE A 257 1.92 43.57 -12.61
CA ILE A 257 2.44 43.35 -13.94
C ILE A 257 2.12 44.63 -14.73
N PRO A 258 3.07 45.57 -14.87
CA PRO A 258 2.80 46.90 -15.40
C PRO A 258 2.39 46.95 -16.89
N HIS A 259 2.27 45.80 -17.56
CA HIS A 259 2.06 45.70 -19.01
C HIS A 259 1.02 44.63 -19.42
N ILE A 260 -0.03 44.41 -18.62
CA ILE A 260 -1.25 43.69 -19.04
C ILE A 260 -2.36 44.71 -19.25
#